data_AF-A0A7K2M1I2-F1
#
_entry.id   AF-A0A7K2M1I2-F1
#
_cell.length_a   1.000
_cell.length_b   1.000
_cell.length_c   1.000
_cell.angle_alpha   90.00
_cell.angle_beta   90.00
_cell.angle_gamma   90.00
#
_symmetry.space_group_name_H-M   'P 1'
#
loop_
_entity.id
_entity.type
_entity.pdbx_description
1 polymer ?
#
loop_
_entity_poly.entity_id
_entity_poly.type
_entity_poly.pdbx_seq_one_letter_code
_entity_poly.pdbx_strand_id
1 'polypeptide(L)' 'PGALATLLGVLSAADANVLDVSHVRTDPRLGLAEAEVELHLETKGPAHCAELGRALRDAGYTVID' A
#
# COMPACT_ATOMS: atom_id res chain seq x y z
N PRO A 1 4.16 14.71 2.96
CA PRO A 1 2.90 14.65 3.76
C PRO A 1 1.73 14.30 2.84
N GLY A 2 0.83 13.38 3.23
CA GLY A 2 -0.33 12.97 2.41
C GLY A 2 -0.15 11.71 1.57
N ALA A 3 1.07 11.18 1.41
CA ALA A 3 1.32 9.97 0.62
C ALA A 3 0.52 8.75 1.12
N LEU A 4 0.38 8.59 2.44
CA LEU A 4 -0.46 7.53 3.02
C LEU A 4 -1.94 7.74 2.67
N ALA A 5 -2.44 8.97 2.70
CA ALA A 5 -3.83 9.26 2.31
C ALA A 5 -4.07 8.95 0.83
N THR A 6 -3.12 9.30 -0.04
CA THR A 6 -3.17 8.92 -1.47
C THR A 6 -3.18 7.41 -1.65
N LEU A 7 -2.31 6.68 -0.93
CA LEU A 7 -2.25 5.22 -0.98
C LEU A 7 -3.58 4.58 -0.55
N LEU A 8 -4.12 5.00 0.59
CA LEU A 8 -5.42 4.52 1.07
C LEU A 8 -6.56 4.87 0.11
N GLY A 9 -6.47 6.00 -0.60
CA GLY A 9 -7.41 6.37 -1.66
C GLY A 9 -7.39 5.39 -2.84
N VAL A 10 -6.21 4.93 -3.27
CA VAL A 10 -6.07 3.91 -4.32
C VAL A 10 -6.70 2.59 -3.87
N LEU A 11 -6.42 2.16 -2.64
CA LEU A 11 -6.99 0.92 -2.07
C LEU A 11 -8.51 0.99 -1.97
N SER A 12 -9.05 2.13 -1.55
CA SER A 12 -10.50 2.35 -1.47
C SER A 12 -11.15 2.33 -2.86
N ALA A 13 -10.54 2.95 -3.87
CA ALA A 13 -11.04 2.89 -5.25
C ALA A 13 -11.00 1.47 -5.84
N ALA A 14 -10.06 0.66 -5.36
CA ALA A 14 -9.94 -0.75 -5.72
C ALA A 14 -10.82 -1.67 -4.85
N ASP A 15 -11.66 -1.15 -3.95
CA ASP A 15 -12.55 -1.93 -3.09
C ASP A 15 -11.84 -2.98 -2.21
N ALA A 16 -10.62 -2.65 -1.77
CA ALA A 16 -9.83 -3.46 -0.85
C ALA A 16 -10.08 -3.03 0.61
N ASN A 17 -10.27 -4.01 1.49
CA ASN A 17 -10.44 -3.77 2.92
C ASN A 17 -9.07 -3.69 3.60
N VAL A 18 -8.84 -2.63 4.37
CA VAL A 18 -7.62 -2.46 5.16
C VAL A 18 -7.86 -2.98 6.57
N LEU A 19 -7.08 -3.98 6.99
CA LEU A 19 -7.16 -4.58 8.32
C LEU A 19 -6.19 -3.91 9.29
N ASP A 20 -4.97 -3.66 8.82
CA ASP A 20 -3.92 -3.02 9.62
C ASP A 20 -3.04 -2.11 8.75
N VAL A 21 -2.52 -1.05 9.38
CA VAL A 21 -1.60 -0.09 8.78
C VAL A 21 -0.47 0.19 9.75
N SER A 22 0.75 -0.17 9.35
CA SER A 22 1.98 0.21 10.07
C SER A 22 2.79 1.17 9.20
N HIS A 23 3.24 2.28 9.79
CA HIS A 23 4.01 3.31 9.10
C HIS A 23 5.26 3.66 9.90
N VAL A 24 6.43 3.40 9.29
CA VAL A 24 7.73 3.57 9.92
C VAL A 24 8.54 4.60 9.15
N ARG A 25 9.14 5.55 9.89
CA ARG A 25 10.04 6.58 9.36
C ARG A 25 11.42 6.57 10.02
N THR A 26 11.60 5.71 11.01
CA THR A 26 12.79 5.66 11.86
C THR A 26 13.66 4.44 11.58
N ASP A 27 13.32 3.62 10.58
CA ASP A 27 14.15 2.48 10.18
C ASP A 27 15.46 3.03 9.56
N PRO A 28 16.65 2.65 10.08
CA PRO A 28 17.94 3.09 9.54
C PRO A 28 18.19 2.70 8.08
N ARG A 29 17.43 1.74 7.53
CA ARG A 29 17.50 1.32 6.12
C ARG A 29 16.76 2.28 5.19
N LEU A 30 15.86 3.12 5.72
CA LEU A 30 15.12 4.12 4.94
C LEU A 30 15.99 5.34 4.65
N GLY A 31 15.88 5.85 3.43
CA GLY A 31 16.45 7.15 3.07
C GLY A 31 15.84 8.29 3.91
N LEU A 32 16.55 9.42 4.00
CA LEU A 32 16.19 10.57 4.86
C LEU A 32 14.77 11.13 4.61
N ALA A 33 14.22 10.92 3.41
CA ALA A 33 12.89 11.37 3.00
C ALA A 33 11.88 10.21 2.82
N GLU A 34 12.29 8.98 3.06
CA GLU A 34 11.49 7.78 2.82
C GLU A 34 10.65 7.41 4.04
N ALA A 35 9.65 6.58 3.77
CA ALA A 35 8.81 5.98 4.77
C ALA A 35 8.42 4.59 4.27
N GLU A 36 8.41 3.63 5.17
CA GLU A 36 7.88 2.30 4.92
C GLU A 36 6.43 2.26 5.39
N VAL A 37 5.56 1.66 4.56
CA VAL A 37 4.17 1.41 4.90
C VAL A 37 3.91 -0.06 4.70
N GLU A 38 3.58 -0.76 5.78
CA GLU A 38 3.12 -2.13 5.75
C GLU A 38 1.59 -2.12 5.87
N LEU A 39 0.92 -2.86 5.00
CA LEU A 39 -0.54 -2.94 4.93
C LEU A 39 -0.98 -4.38 4.93
N HIS A 40 -1.92 -4.71 5.81
CA HIS A 40 -2.60 -6.01 5.78
C HIS A 40 -3.98 -5.79 5.19
N LEU A 41 -4.25 -6.47 4.08
CA LEU A 41 -5.44 -6.26 3.27
C LEU A 41 -6.26 -7.53 3.17
N GLU A 42 -7.58 -7.38 3.24
CA GLU A 42 -8.52 -8.43 2.88
C GLU A 42 -9.00 -8.21 1.44
N THR A 43 -8.93 -9.28 0.64
CA THR A 43 -9.33 -9.27 -0.77
C THR A 43 -10.46 -10.27 -1.01
N LYS A 44 -11.27 -10.04 -2.05
CA LYS A 44 -12.39 -10.92 -2.44
C LYS A 44 -11.94 -12.27 -3.03
N GLY A 45 -10.64 -12.47 -3.20
CA GLY A 45 -10.05 -13.68 -3.78
C GLY A 45 -8.80 -13.38 -4.62
N PRO A 46 -8.17 -14.42 -5.21
CA PRO A 46 -6.88 -14.29 -5.90
C PRO A 46 -6.89 -13.33 -7.10
N ALA A 47 -7.99 -13.29 -7.87
CA ALA A 47 -8.14 -12.37 -8.99
C ALA A 47 -8.12 -10.91 -8.54
N HIS A 48 -8.81 -10.63 -7.42
CA HIS A 48 -8.85 -9.31 -6.83
C HIS A 48 -7.49 -8.88 -6.26
N CYS A 49 -6.76 -9.82 -5.65
CA CYS A 49 -5.38 -9.57 -5.21
C CYS A 49 -4.46 -9.17 -6.38
N ALA A 50 -4.56 -9.86 -7.52
CA ALA A 50 -3.80 -9.51 -8.71
C ALA A 50 -4.20 -8.15 -9.31
N GLU A 51 -5.49 -7.82 -9.29
CA GLU A 51 -6.01 -6.50 -9.68
C GLU A 51 -5.44 -5.39 -8.79
N LEU A 52 -5.44 -5.59 -7.49
CA LEU A 52 -4.93 -4.64 -6.50
C LEU A 52 -3.42 -4.41 -6.67
N GLY A 53 -2.65 -5.49 -6.84
CA GLY A 53 -1.22 -5.41 -7.10
C GLY A 53 -0.89 -4.65 -8.40
N ARG A 54 -1.74 -4.76 -9.44
CA ARG A 54 -1.59 -3.93 -10.64
C ARG A 54 -1.94 -2.47 -10.37
N ALA A 55 -3.07 -2.18 -9.72
CA ALA A 55 -3.50 -0.82 -9.42
C ALA A 55 -2.45 -0.04 -8.59
N LEU A 56 -1.83 -0.71 -7.62
CA LEU A 56 -0.73 -0.13 -6.83
C LEU A 56 0.51 0.17 -7.70
N ARG A 57 0.91 -0.76 -8.56
CA ARG A 57 2.03 -0.55 -9.49
C ARG A 57 1.76 0.57 -10.50
N ASP A 58 0.54 0.64 -11.04
CA ASP A 58 0.12 1.69 -11.98
C ASP A 58 0.08 3.07 -11.29
N ALA A 59 -0.21 3.11 -9.99
CA ALA A 59 -0.12 4.31 -9.16
C ALA A 59 1.34 4.67 -8.74
N GLY A 60 2.33 3.90 -9.19
CA GLY A 60 3.76 4.16 -8.95
C GLY A 60 4.30 3.57 -7.64
N TYR A 61 3.55 2.69 -6.97
CA TYR A 61 4.02 2.00 -5.77
C TYR A 61 4.75 0.71 -6.14
N THR A 62 5.86 0.46 -5.43
CA THR A 62 6.53 -0.85 -5.47
C THR A 62 5.80 -1.81 -4.55
N VAL A 63 5.32 -2.93 -5.09
CA VAL A 63 4.73 -4.04 -4.33
C VAL A 63 5.79 -5.12 -4.19
N ILE A 64 6.02 -5.59 -2.96
CA ILE A 64 7.00 -6.63 -2.65
C ILE A 64 6.22 -7.86 -2.18
N ASP A 65 6.50 -9.01 -2.82
CA ASP A 65 5.87 -10.31 -2.53
C ASP A 65 6.63 -11.09 -1.44
#